data_AF-A0AAP4JJR0-F1
#
_entry.id   AF-A0AAP4JJR0-F1
#
_cell.length_a   1.000
_cell.length_b   1.000
_cell.length_c   1.000
_cell.angle_alpha   90.00
_cell.angle_beta   90.00
_cell.angle_gamma   90.00
#
_symmetry.space_group_name_H-M   'P 1'
#
loop_
_entity.id
_entity.type
_entity.pdbx_description
1 polymer ?
#
loop_
_entity_poly.entity_id
_entity_poly.type
_entity_poly.pdbx_seq_one_letter_code
_entity_poly.pdbx_strand_id
1 'polypeptide(L)'
;MKSKKSILSQLPELIADPTTTGSELEILKHAETRRQKGDNEEGIAFEIRTGLQPLAIGQKLSPKVVDFLTEIAAQYLGMGSRGNIIF
;
A
#
# COMPACT_ATOMS: atom_id res chain seq x y z
N MET A 1 -10.96 -11.83 -20.39
CA MET A 1 -11.25 -10.73 -19.43
C MET A 1 -9.99 -10.52 -18.61
N LYS A 2 -9.31 -9.37 -18.71
CA LYS A 2 -8.13 -9.09 -17.88
C LYS A 2 -8.65 -8.82 -16.46
N SER A 3 -8.65 -9.84 -15.60
CA SER A 3 -8.95 -9.67 -14.19
C SER A 3 -8.06 -8.55 -13.67
N LYS A 4 -8.66 -7.43 -13.23
CA LYS A 4 -7.92 -6.40 -12.48
C LYS A 4 -7.37 -7.12 -11.25
N LYS A 5 -6.10 -7.52 -11.29
CA LYS A 5 -5.41 -8.07 -10.13
C LYS A 5 -5.52 -6.99 -9.06
N SER A 6 -6.21 -7.28 -7.96
CA SER A 6 -6.23 -6.36 -6.84
C SER A 6 -4.80 -6.09 -6.44
N ILE A 7 -4.42 -4.81 -6.38
CA ILE A 7 -3.09 -4.38 -5.96
C ILE A 7 -2.69 -4.99 -4.61
N LEU A 8 -3.67 -5.24 -3.73
CA LEU A 8 -3.49 -5.91 -2.45
C LEU A 8 -2.95 -7.35 -2.58
N SER A 9 -2.95 -7.92 -3.79
CA SER A 9 -2.28 -9.17 -4.13
C SER A 9 -0.77 -9.12 -4.02
N GLN A 10 -0.17 -7.93 -4.08
CA GLN A 10 1.27 -7.72 -3.92
C GLN A 10 1.71 -7.59 -2.46
N LEU A 11 0.77 -7.47 -1.51
CA LEU A 11 1.08 -7.45 -0.07
C LEU A 11 2.04 -8.57 0.37
N PRO A 12 1.78 -9.86 0.08
CA PRO A 12 2.70 -10.94 0.48
C PRO A 12 4.08 -10.81 -0.18
N GLU A 13 4.17 -10.29 -1.40
CA GLU A 13 5.46 -10.07 -2.08
C GLU A 13 6.26 -8.94 -1.41
N LEU A 14 5.59 -7.88 -0.97
CA LEU A 14 6.21 -6.78 -0.22
C LEU A 14 6.63 -7.23 1.18
N ILE A 15 5.81 -8.04 1.86
CA ILE A 15 6.12 -8.58 3.20
C ILE A 15 7.30 -9.55 3.15
N ALA A 16 7.43 -10.33 2.07
CA ALA A 16 8.54 -11.24 1.85
C ALA A 16 9.83 -10.52 1.40
N ASP A 17 9.75 -9.23 1.05
CA ASP A 17 10.90 -8.47 0.58
C ASP A 17 11.83 -8.11 1.77
N PRO A 18 13.14 -8.40 1.66
CA PRO A 18 14.08 -8.12 2.75
C PRO A 18 14.35 -6.63 2.97
N THR A 19 13.97 -5.75 2.03
CA THR A 19 14.11 -4.30 2.19
C THR A 19 12.96 -3.72 3.01
N THR A 20 11.78 -4.32 2.92
CA THR A 20 10.58 -3.93 3.68
C THR A 20 10.73 -4.35 5.14
N THR A 21 11.12 -3.41 5.99
CA THR A 21 11.47 -3.68 7.39
C THR A 21 10.91 -2.63 8.35
N GLY A 22 10.88 -2.93 9.64
CA GLY A 22 10.37 -2.01 10.65
C GLY A 22 8.87 -1.71 10.48
N SER A 23 8.49 -0.44 10.60
CA SER A 23 7.09 -0.02 10.66
C SER A 23 6.31 -0.25 9.35
N GLU A 24 6.95 -0.19 8.17
CA GLU A 24 6.25 -0.49 6.90
C GLU A 24 5.81 -1.96 6.85
N LEU A 25 6.66 -2.88 7.33
CA LEU A 25 6.36 -4.31 7.36
C LEU A 25 5.18 -4.62 8.29
N GLU A 26 5.11 -3.98 9.45
CA GLU A 26 4.00 -4.17 10.40
C GLU A 26 2.67 -3.74 9.80
N ILE A 27 2.64 -2.59 9.12
CA ILE A 27 1.45 -2.08 8.43
C ILE A 27 1.01 -3.05 7.32
N LEU A 28 1.96 -3.53 6.51
CA LEU A 28 1.67 -4.46 5.42
C LEU A 28 1.16 -5.81 5.95
N LYS A 29 1.75 -6.36 7.02
CA LYS A 29 1.26 -7.59 7.67
C LYS A 29 -0.14 -7.45 8.24
N HIS A 30 -0.44 -6.31 8.86
CA HIS A 30 -1.78 -6.03 9.37
C HIS A 30 -2.81 -5.98 8.23
N ALA A 31 -2.46 -5.30 7.13
CA ALA A 31 -3.28 -5.23 5.94
C ALA A 31 -3.49 -6.60 5.27
N GLU A 32 -2.45 -7.44 5.20
CA GLU A 32 -2.56 -8.82 4.68
C GLU A 32 -3.51 -9.66 5.54
N THR A 33 -3.42 -9.52 6.87
CA THR A 33 -4.33 -10.23 7.79
C THR A 33 -5.79 -9.86 7.54
N ARG A 34 -6.08 -8.58 7.32
CA ARG A 34 -7.44 -8.11 6.96
C ARG A 34 -7.87 -8.59 5.58
N ARG A 35 -6.97 -8.58 4.60
CA ARG A 35 -7.24 -9.14 3.27
C ARG A 35 -7.61 -10.62 3.36
N GLN A 36 -6.91 -11.41 4.16
CA GLN A 36 -7.22 -12.83 4.37
C GLN A 36 -8.55 -13.06 5.07
N LYS A 37 -8.98 -12.12 5.92
CA LYS A 37 -10.30 -12.14 6.56
C LYS A 37 -11.45 -11.79 5.61
N GLY A 38 -11.16 -11.30 4.40
CA GLY A 38 -12.17 -10.85 3.45
C GLY A 38 -12.73 -9.46 3.76
N ASP A 39 -11.98 -8.63 4.50
CA ASP A 39 -12.34 -7.23 4.75
C ASP A 39 -12.34 -6.41 3.45
N ASN A 40 -13.01 -5.25 3.48
CA ASN A 40 -13.20 -4.40 2.31
C ASN A 40 -11.86 -3.85 1.78
N GLU A 41 -11.59 -4.04 0.49
CA GLU A 41 -10.32 -3.69 -0.14
C GLU A 41 -10.01 -2.18 -0.05
N GLU A 42 -11.02 -1.33 -0.20
CA GLU A 42 -10.87 0.13 -0.03
C GLU A 42 -10.47 0.51 1.40
N GLY A 43 -11.01 -0.19 2.40
CA GLY A 43 -10.67 0.05 3.81
C GLY A 43 -9.24 -0.37 4.12
N ILE A 44 -8.80 -1.49 3.55
CA ILE A 44 -7.42 -1.97 3.66
C ILE A 44 -6.47 -0.98 2.97
N ALA A 45 -6.79 -0.54 1.76
CA ALA A 45 -6.04 0.46 1.01
C ALA A 45 -5.89 1.79 1.76
N PHE A 46 -6.97 2.27 2.38
CA PHE A 46 -6.95 3.50 3.18
C PHE A 46 -6.07 3.36 4.44
N GLU A 47 -6.13 2.21 5.12
CA GLU A 47 -5.29 1.92 6.29
C GLU A 47 -3.80 1.84 5.93
N ILE A 48 -3.46 1.14 4.85
CA ILE A 48 -2.08 1.09 4.32
C ILE A 48 -1.59 2.51 4.06
N ARG A 49 -2.39 3.33 3.37
CA ARG A 49 -1.98 4.70 3.04
C ARG A 49 -1.77 5.54 4.29
N THR A 50 -2.71 5.53 5.22
CA THR A 50 -2.62 6.35 6.44
C THR A 50 -1.46 5.92 7.34
N GLY A 51 -1.17 4.62 7.41
CA GLY A 51 -0.01 4.08 8.12
C GLY A 51 1.32 4.41 7.44
N LEU A 52 1.41 4.29 6.11
CA LEU A 52 2.64 4.50 5.36
C LEU A 52 2.94 5.98 5.05
N GLN A 53 1.93 6.85 4.99
CA GLN A 53 2.12 8.30 4.76
C GLN A 53 3.18 8.95 5.66
N PRO A 54 3.16 8.79 7.00
CA PRO A 54 4.19 9.39 7.85
C PRO A 54 5.58 8.81 7.62
N LEU A 55 5.68 7.54 7.21
CA LEU A 55 6.95 6.90 6.85
C LEU A 55 7.48 7.40 5.50
N ALA A 56 6.58 7.68 4.55
CA ALA A 56 6.90 8.26 3.25
C ALA A 56 7.50 9.66 3.41
N ILE A 57 6.87 10.51 4.24
CA ILE A 57 7.37 11.86 4.55
C ILE A 57 8.76 11.80 5.18
N GLY A 58 9.03 10.77 5.99
CA GLY A 58 10.35 10.53 6.57
C GLY A 58 11.38 9.93 5.61
N GLN A 59 11.03 9.65 4.35
CA GLN A 59 11.83 8.88 3.38
C GLN A 59 12.33 7.54 3.95
N LYS A 60 11.53 6.93 4.84
CA LYS A 60 11.85 5.64 5.48
C LYS A 60 11.16 4.45 4.82
N LEU A 61 10.53 4.67 3.67
CA LEU A 61 9.87 3.60 2.92
C LEU A 61 10.83 3.02 1.89
N SER A 62 10.74 1.71 1.75
CA SER A 62 11.41 1.00 0.67
C SER A 62 10.83 1.43 -0.69
N PRO A 63 11.64 1.52 -1.76
CA PRO A 63 11.18 1.98 -3.07
C PRO A 63 9.97 1.19 -3.60
N LYS A 64 9.93 -0.12 -3.33
CA LYS A 64 8.80 -0.99 -3.69
C LYS A 64 7.50 -0.64 -2.96
N VAL A 65 7.60 -0.21 -1.70
CA VAL A 65 6.44 0.17 -0.90
C VAL A 65 5.92 1.54 -1.29
N VAL A 66 6.81 2.45 -1.74
CA VAL A 66 6.41 3.73 -2.34
C VAL A 66 5.66 3.52 -3.66
N ASP A 67 6.16 2.63 -4.53
CA ASP A 67 5.49 2.29 -5.80
C ASP A 67 4.10 1.68 -5.54
N PHE A 68 4.02 0.72 -4.63
CA PHE A 68 2.76 0.12 -4.17
C PHE A 68 1.77 1.14 -3.59
N LEU A 69 2.24 2.06 -2.74
CA LEU A 69 1.44 3.13 -2.15
C LEU A 69 0.86 4.05 -3.25
N THR A 70 1.66 4.34 -4.27
CA THR A 70 1.26 5.15 -5.43
C THR A 70 0.17 4.45 -6.23
N GLU A 71 0.32 3.15 -6.48
CA GLU A 71 -0.70 2.36 -7.18
C GLU A 71 -2.00 2.23 -6.38
N ILE A 72 -1.93 2.06 -5.06
CA ILE A 72 -3.09 2.07 -4.17
C ILE A 72 -3.83 3.42 -4.28
N ALA A 73 -3.11 4.53 -4.24
CA ALA A 73 -3.70 5.85 -4.37
C ALA A 73 -4.37 6.04 -5.75
N ALA A 74 -3.75 5.55 -6.82
CA ALA A 74 -4.30 5.62 -8.16
C ALA A 74 -5.58 4.78 -8.32
N GLN A 75 -5.62 3.56 -7.75
CA GLN A 75 -6.73 2.62 -7.93
C GLN A 75 -7.94 2.89 -7.03
N TYR A 76 -7.72 3.23 -5.76
CA TYR A 76 -8.80 3.29 -4.76
C TYR A 76 -9.32 4.69 -4.46
N LEU A 77 -8.53 5.73 -4.72
CA LEU A 77 -8.92 7.10 -4.35
C LEU A 77 -9.32 7.93 -5.57
N GLY A 78 -9.25 7.33 -6.76
CA GLY A 78 -9.19 8.06 -8.01
C GLY A 78 -7.92 8.91 -8.03
N MET A 79 -7.30 9.04 -9.19
CA MET A 79 -6.30 10.07 -9.40
C MET A 79 -7.03 11.43 -9.28
N GLY A 80 -7.15 11.93 -8.04
CA GLY A 80 -7.74 13.21 -7.72
C GLY A 80 -6.97 14.25 -8.49
N SER A 81 -7.62 14.81 -9.51
CA SER A 81 -7.29 16.02 -10.23
C SER A 81 -6.05 16.74 -9.72
N ARG A 82 -4.96 16.70 -10.51
CA ARG A 82 -3.92 17.74 -10.59
C ARG A 82 -3.56 18.36 -9.23
N GLY A 83 -2.80 17.64 -8.41
CA GLY A 83 -2.35 18.17 -7.14
C GLY A 83 -1.19 17.39 -6.57
N ASN A 84 -0.10 17.28 -7.32
CA ASN A 84 1.26 17.27 -6.78
C ASN A 84 1.45 16.46 -5.48
N ILE A 85 1.22 15.15 -5.52
CA ILE A 85 1.80 14.26 -4.51
C ILE A 85 3.20 13.93 -5.02
N ILE A 86 4.13 14.86 -4.82
CA ILE A 86 5.56 14.58 -4.94
C ILE A 86 5.93 13.84 -3.66
N PHE A 87 6.26 12.55 -3.81
CA PHE A 87 7.03 11.82 -2.81
C PHE A 87 8.47 12.33 -2.80
#